data_AF-A0A3D0H7A8-F1
#
_entry.id   AF-A0A3D0H7A8-F1
#
_cell.length_a   1.000
_cell.length_b   1.000
_cell.length_c   1.000
_cell.angle_alpha   90.00
_cell.angle_beta   90.00
_cell.angle_gamma   90.00
#
_symmetry.space_group_name_H-M   'P 1'
#
loop_
_entity.id
_entity.type
_entity.pdbx_description
1 polymer ?
#
loop_
_entity_poly.entity_id
_entity_poly.type
_entity_poly.pdbx_seq_one_letter_code
_entity_poly.pdbx_strand_id
1 'polypeptide(L)' 'MRTVQMTLDEDLIKEVDRISKQLHTNRSAFTRKALRESLARYSLEQLERKHRQGYERCPVAAEEFSVWETEQAWGDE' A
#
# COMPACT_ATOMS: atom_id res chain seq x y z
N MET A 1 3.33 -23.05 9.75
CA MET A 1 4.13 -22.40 8.69
C MET A 1 4.53 -23.45 7.67
N ARG A 2 4.55 -23.14 6.37
CA ARG A 2 5.07 -24.04 5.32
C ARG A 2 6.39 -23.49 4.82
N THR A 3 7.39 -24.36 4.67
CA THR A 3 8.68 -24.01 4.07
C THR A 3 8.57 -24.13 2.56
N VAL A 4 8.99 -23.10 1.85
CA VAL A 4 9.02 -23.06 0.38
C VAL A 4 10.46 -22.75 -0.02
N GLN A 5 11.01 -23.49 -0.98
CA GLN A 5 12.28 -23.15 -1.61
C GLN A 5 12.00 -22.22 -2.80
N MET A 6 12.79 -21.17 -2.93
CA MET A 6 12.72 -20.21 -4.03
C MET A 6 14.12 -19.80 -4.44
N THR A 7 14.30 -19.50 -5.72
CA THR A 7 15.55 -18.95 -6.26
C THR A 7 15.44 -17.44 -6.29
N LEU A 8 16.48 -16.75 -5.83
CA LEU A 8 16.60 -15.30 -5.83
C LEU A 8 17.97 -14.93 -6.41
N ASP A 9 18.05 -13.76 -7.03
CA ASP A 9 19.32 -13.24 -7.53
C ASP A 9 20.33 -13.05 -6.40
N GLU A 10 21.60 -13.31 -6.69
CA GLU A 10 22.65 -13.28 -5.68
C GLU A 10 22.80 -11.89 -5.05
N ASP A 11 22.65 -10.83 -5.85
CA ASP A 11 22.74 -9.45 -5.38
C ASP A 11 21.58 -9.09 -4.44
N LEU A 12 20.38 -9.61 -4.73
CA LEU A 12 19.24 -9.43 -3.83
C LEU A 12 19.47 -10.13 -2.49
N ILE A 13 20.05 -11.34 -2.50
CA ILE A 13 20.38 -12.06 -1.26
C ILE A 13 21.39 -11.26 -0.43
N LYS A 14 22.42 -10.67 -1.07
CA LYS A 14 23.43 -9.83 -0.39
C LYS A 14 22.80 -8.60 0.30
N GLU A 15 21.87 -7.93 -0.37
CA GLU A 15 21.17 -6.79 0.21
C GLU A 15 20.22 -7.20 1.34
N VAL A 16 19.48 -8.30 1.17
CA VAL A 16 18.63 -8.87 2.23
C VAL A 16 19.47 -9.20 3.46
N ASP A 17 20.67 -9.75 3.29
CA ASP A 17 21.58 -10.04 4.39
C ASP A 17 22.04 -8.80 5.13
N ARG A 18 22.47 -7.78 4.38
CA ARG A 18 22.95 -6.53 4.94
C ARG A 18 21.87 -5.88 5.80
N ILE A 19 20.66 -5.78 5.25
CA ILE A 19 19.52 -5.16 5.95
C ILE A 19 19.06 -6.03 7.12
N SER A 20 19.01 -7.36 6.95
CA SER A 20 18.62 -8.25 8.04
C SER A 20 19.55 -8.10 9.24
N LYS A 21 20.86 -7.97 9.01
CA LYS A 21 21.85 -7.69 10.07
C LYS A 21 21.62 -6.33 10.74
N GLN A 22 21.39 -5.28 9.96
CA GLN A 22 21.11 -3.93 10.49
C GLN A 22 19.84 -3.88 11.34
N LEU A 23 18.82 -4.64 10.96
CA LEU A 23 17.54 -4.71 11.65
C LEU A 23 17.50 -5.80 12.75
N HIS A 24 18.64 -6.45 13.04
CA HIS A 24 18.74 -7.57 13.98
C HIS A 24 17.68 -8.66 13.77
N THR A 25 17.41 -8.98 12.50
CA THR A 25 16.45 -10.00 12.10
C THR A 25 17.11 -11.08 11.24
N ASN A 26 16.37 -12.15 10.93
CA ASN A 26 16.83 -13.20 10.02
C ASN A 26 16.20 -13.04 8.63
N ARG A 27 16.86 -13.60 7.60
CA ARG A 27 16.40 -13.55 6.20
C ARG A 27 14.92 -13.91 6.07
N SER A 28 14.48 -15.01 6.70
CA SER A 28 13.11 -15.50 6.57
C SER A 28 12.06 -14.56 7.17
N ALA A 29 12.41 -13.85 8.23
CA ALA A 29 11.56 -12.85 8.86
C ALA A 29 11.49 -11.57 8.01
N PHE A 30 12.64 -11.11 7.51
CA PHE A 30 12.71 -9.98 6.59
C PHE A 30 11.90 -10.22 5.32
N THR A 31 12.17 -11.34 4.61
CA THR A 31 11.47 -11.68 3.35
C THR A 31 9.98 -11.81 3.57
N ARG A 32 9.53 -12.41 4.69
CA ARG A 32 8.10 -12.52 4.99
C ARG A 32 7.45 -11.16 5.23
N LYS A 33 8.14 -10.25 5.93
CA LYS A 33 7.65 -8.88 6.15
C LYS A 33 7.52 -8.15 4.81
N ALA A 34 8.57 -8.16 3.99
CA ALA A 34 8.59 -7.52 2.68
C ALA A 34 7.50 -8.06 1.75
N LEU A 35 7.30 -9.38 1.71
CA LEU A 35 6.23 -10.00 0.92
C LEU A 35 4.83 -9.57 1.38
N ARG A 36 4.58 -9.52 2.70
CA ARG A 36 3.30 -9.04 3.24
C ARG A 36 3.03 -7.59 2.86
N GLU A 37 4.04 -6.74 3.00
CA GLU A 37 3.92 -5.33 2.62
C GLU A 37 3.66 -5.16 1.12
N SER A 38 4.33 -5.96 0.28
CA SER A 38 4.10 -5.94 -1.16
C SER A 38 2.68 -6.37 -1.54
N LEU A 39 2.14 -7.41 -0.90
CA LEU A 39 0.76 -7.85 -1.12
C LEU A 39 -0.27 -6.82 -0.65
N ALA A 40 0.01 -6.14 0.47
CA ALA A 40 -0.84 -5.06 0.97
C ALA A 40 -0.84 -3.87 0.00
N ARG A 41 0.33 -3.44 -0.48
CA ARG A 41 0.45 -2.38 -1.50
C ARG A 41 -0.31 -2.73 -2.77
N TYR A 42 -0.14 -3.94 -3.28
CA TYR A 42 -0.87 -4.40 -4.46
C TYR A 42 -2.40 -4.31 -4.27
N SER A 43 -2.89 -4.75 -3.11
CA SER A 43 -4.32 -4.68 -2.79
C SER A 43 -4.83 -3.23 -2.75
N LEU A 44 -4.05 -2.31 -2.18
CA LEU A 44 -4.39 -0.89 -2.12
C LEU A 44 -4.46 -0.27 -3.52
N GLU A 45 -3.46 -0.54 -4.37
CA GLU A 45 -3.43 -0.05 -5.76
C GLU A 45 -4.64 -0.54 -6.56
N GLN A 46 -5.12 -1.77 -6.32
CA GLN A 46 -6.35 -2.25 -6.96
C GLN A 46 -7.59 -1.49 -6.51
N LEU A 47 -7.68 -1.14 -5.22
CA LEU A 47 -8.78 -0.34 -4.68
C LEU A 47 -8.77 1.08 -5.26
N GLU A 48 -7.60 1.72 -5.30
CA GLU A 48 -7.42 3.04 -5.92
C GLU A 48 -7.80 3.03 -7.40
N ARG A 49 -7.37 2.00 -8.14
CA ARG A 49 -7.76 1.83 -9.54
C ARG A 49 -9.27 1.69 -9.68
N LYS A 50 -9.92 0.93 -8.80
CA LYS A 50 -11.37 0.77 -8.79
C LYS A 50 -12.08 2.11 -8.50
N HIS A 51 -11.59 2.88 -7.53
CA HIS A 51 -12.12 4.22 -7.24
C HIS A 51 -12.00 5.13 -8.46
N ARG A 52 -10.81 5.21 -9.08
CA ARG A 52 -10.60 6.01 -10.29
C ARG A 52 -11.56 5.62 -11.41
N GLN A 53 -11.69 4.33 -11.70
CA GLN A 53 -12.63 3.83 -12.69
C GLN A 53 -14.09 4.15 -12.34
N GLY A 54 -14.44 4.17 -11.06
CA GLY A 54 -15.74 4.60 -10.57
C GLY A 54 -16.02 6.06 -10.95
N TYR A 55 -15.10 6.97 -10.63
CA TYR A 55 -15.22 8.39 -10.95
C TYR A 55 -15.16 8.69 -12.45
N GLU A 56 -14.39 7.92 -13.22
CA GLU A 56 -14.38 8.05 -14.69
C GLU A 56 -15.72 7.63 -15.32
N ARG A 57 -16.37 6.61 -14.76
CA ARG A 57 -17.65 6.08 -15.28
C ARG A 57 -18.86 6.88 -14.81
N CYS A 58 -18.84 7.32 -13.56
CA CYS A 58 -19.83 8.20 -12.97
C CYS A 58 -19.10 9.45 -12.48
N PRO A 59 -18.88 10.44 -13.36
CA PRO A 59 -18.31 11.71 -12.95
C PRO A 59 -19.23 12.35 -11.92
N VAL A 60 -18.62 13.05 -10.95
CA VAL A 60 -19.35 13.69 -9.88
C VAL A 60 -20.36 14.68 -10.45
N ALA A 61 -21.60 14.65 -9.95
CA ALA A 61 -22.55 15.70 -10.27
C ALA A 61 -22.15 17.00 -9.56
N ALA A 62 -22.43 18.15 -10.18
CA ALA A 62 -22.03 19.46 -9.65
C ALA A 62 -22.54 19.73 -8.22
N GLU A 63 -23.64 19.09 -7.83
CA GLU A 63 -24.33 19.29 -6.54
C GLU A 63 -24.06 18.15 -5.54
N GLU A 64 -23.33 17.10 -5.93
CA GLU A 64 -23.18 15.87 -5.13
C GLU A 64 -22.48 16.12 -3.79
N PHE A 65 -21.59 17.12 -3.73
CA PHE A 65 -20.85 17.50 -2.52
C PHE A 65 -21.20 18.90 -2.00
N SER A 66 -22.11 19.63 -2.67
CA SER A 66 -22.46 21.02 -2.30
C SER A 66 -23.25 21.12 -0.99
N VAL A 67 -23.80 20.01 -0.48
CA VAL A 67 -24.53 19.97 0.80
C VAL A 67 -23.65 20.46 1.96
N TRP A 68 -22.35 20.18 1.92
CA TRP A 68 -21.39 20.58 2.95
C TRP A 68 -20.93 22.03 2.86
N GLU A 69 -21.15 22.72 1.73
CA GLU A 69 -20.72 24.12 1.55
C GLU A 69 -21.49 25.06 2.47
N THR A 70 -22.77 24.78 2.69
CA THR A 70 -23.64 25.54 3.62
C THR A 70 -23.31 25.31 5.10
N GLU A 71 -22.58 24.24 5.42
CA GLU A 71 -22.22 23.86 6.80
C GLU A 71 -20.83 24.35 7.22
N GLN A 72 -20.05 24.98 6.32
CA GLN A 72 -18.73 25.53 6.63
C GLN A 72 -18.81 26.86 7.42
N ALA A 73 -19.41 26.84 8.61
CA ALA A 73 -19.28 27.90 9.60
C ALA A 73 -18.12 27.58 10.56
N TRP A 74 -16.88 27.77 10.12
CA TRP A 74 -15.67 27.48 10.90
C TRP A 74 -15.36 28.52 12.00
N GLY A 75 -16.35 29.29 12.43
CA GLY A 75 -16.19 30.41 13.36
C GLY A 75 -15.30 31.52 12.78
N ASP A 76 -15.58 32.76 13.16
CA ASP A 76 -14.52 33.77 13.15
C ASP A 76 -13.74 33.59 14.46
N GLU A 77 -12.41 33.59 14.37
CA GLU A 77 -11.48 33.43 15.50
C GLU A 77 -11.83 34.32 16.71
#